data_AF-A0A813M5R4-F1
#
_entry.id   AF-A0A813M5R4-F1
#
_cell.length_a   1.000
_cell.length_b   1.000
_cell.length_c   1.000
_cell.angle_alpha   90.00
_cell.angle_beta   90.00
_cell.angle_gamma   90.00
#
_symmetry.space_group_name_H-M   'P 1'
#
loop_
_entity.id
_entity.type
_entity.pdbx_description
1 polymer ?
#
loop_
_entity_poly.entity_id
_entity_poly.type
_entity_poly.pdbx_seq_one_letter_code
_entity_poly.pdbx_strand_id
1 'polypeptide(L)'
;MTSDPMFVSGNEEKRHFDLGNSGDEEEEEEDQPLSSSPGNSNDDEQMIIKNKVETFEDKKLTKLYDNWLEFDAEIRAFEPKHKEYVQKLDEVESLKTIYRNQFNKYNKKIHQLQNDVARLRKSYAKKDEEIKPKTLNSSLKTQKNSQSTANLLLSRNLSSPSSLPSHLRPLTSVNSSPTLDKLVDTLSSAERLNIISNNLNTNELYLSRISDTLPRKDPYLRVILGGVDVSILNKADKWKYKQEYEKFKFIVTCISLVSSLVIWSLTSRYRAFDALFHFLLVWYYCTLTIRESILIVNGSNINPWWRAHHFIATVATGILLTWPESPSYQAFRTQFFVFSFYLSFVQGLQFYYQRGCLYRLRALGETHDMDITIEGFHQWMFRGLSFLVPFLLVGYLFQLFNAYSLWQLAHESSTHEWQVYVLSIVFFILFLGNILTTLSVLRDKVREKTRPALLKQKYQSFKTFLSTNYHRRSRSYNLQRNREHPLTRNEEIQKISKED
;
A
#
# COMPACT_ATOMS: atom_id res chain seq x y z
N MET A 1 30.83 33.69 -10.23
CA MET A 1 30.71 34.97 -9.51
C MET A 1 29.89 34.65 -8.26
N THR A 2 30.57 34.21 -7.19
CA THR A 2 31.03 35.03 -6.03
C THR A 2 29.81 35.50 -5.22
N SER A 3 29.63 35.25 -3.92
CA SER A 3 30.56 34.82 -2.86
C SER A 3 29.75 34.56 -1.56
N ASP A 4 30.25 33.62 -0.76
CA ASP A 4 30.22 33.40 0.70
C ASP A 4 28.93 33.32 1.56
N PRO A 5 28.94 32.41 2.59
CA PRO A 5 27.88 32.27 3.59
C PRO A 5 28.13 33.16 4.81
N MET A 6 27.07 33.82 5.31
CA MET A 6 27.13 34.62 6.52
C MET A 6 26.68 33.78 7.73
N PHE A 7 27.62 33.57 8.66
CA PHE A 7 27.39 33.20 10.05
C PHE A 7 26.38 34.16 10.68
N VAL A 8 25.35 33.64 11.37
CA VAL A 8 24.57 34.40 12.35
C VAL A 8 24.54 33.62 13.66
N SER A 9 25.09 34.28 14.67
CA SER A 9 25.16 33.89 16.07
C SER A 9 23.83 34.18 16.80
N GLY A 10 23.52 33.34 17.79
CA GLY A 10 22.95 33.79 19.07
C GLY A 10 21.44 33.77 19.23
N ASN A 11 20.91 32.66 19.77
CA ASN A 11 20.08 32.69 20.98
C ASN A 11 19.76 31.24 21.42
N GLU A 12 20.60 30.67 22.27
CA GLU A 12 20.27 29.44 22.99
C GLU A 12 19.54 29.77 24.28
N GLU A 13 18.26 29.41 24.27
CA GLU A 13 17.35 29.40 25.39
C GLU A 13 17.66 28.19 26.28
N LYS A 14 17.91 28.49 27.55
CA LYS A 14 18.11 27.56 28.69
C LYS A 14 17.50 26.18 28.50
N ARG A 15 18.35 25.15 28.40
CA ARG A 15 17.99 23.79 28.84
C ARG A 15 19.10 23.19 29.68
N HIS A 16 18.79 23.09 30.98
CA HIS A 16 19.45 22.25 31.97
C HIS A 16 19.73 20.86 31.40
N PHE A 17 20.98 20.44 31.45
CA PHE A 17 21.35 19.04 31.26
C PHE A 17 22.09 18.60 32.52
N ASP A 18 21.35 17.91 33.40
CA ASP A 18 21.87 17.27 34.59
C ASP A 18 22.70 16.05 34.18
N LEU A 19 23.98 16.04 34.54
CA LEU A 19 24.79 14.83 34.55
C LEU A 19 25.44 14.66 35.92
N GLY A 20 24.92 13.66 36.63
CA GLY A 20 25.74 12.59 37.20
C GLY A 20 26.68 12.96 38.34
N ASN A 21 26.16 12.86 39.55
CA ASN A 21 26.89 12.80 40.80
C ASN A 21 27.65 11.45 40.94
N SER A 22 28.96 11.50 41.03
CA SER A 22 29.86 10.54 41.69
C SER A 22 31.04 11.38 42.16
N GLY A 23 31.14 11.77 43.43
CA GLY A 23 31.41 10.86 44.54
C GLY A 23 32.91 10.63 44.55
N ASP A 24 33.64 11.41 45.36
CA ASP A 24 34.69 10.94 46.26
C ASP A 24 35.36 12.15 46.98
N GLU A 25 35.31 12.05 48.32
CA GLU A 25 36.30 12.49 49.33
C GLU A 25 36.51 14.01 49.51
N GLU A 26 35.84 14.65 50.49
CA GLU A 26 36.25 14.78 51.90
C GLU A 26 37.69 15.30 52.08
N GLU A 27 37.81 16.58 52.45
CA GLU A 27 38.62 17.00 53.61
C GLU A 27 38.17 18.41 54.03
N GLU A 28 37.50 18.44 55.19
CA GLU A 28 37.22 19.63 55.99
C GLU A 28 38.52 20.01 56.74
N GLU A 29 38.93 21.28 56.66
CA GLU A 29 39.73 21.90 57.73
C GLU A 29 38.91 23.05 58.32
N GLU A 30 38.43 22.81 59.55
CA GLU A 30 37.95 23.82 60.49
C GLU A 30 39.10 24.73 60.94
N ASP A 31 38.82 26.03 61.13
CA ASP A 31 39.33 26.75 62.31
C ASP A 31 38.60 28.10 62.51
N GLN A 32 38.16 28.35 63.74
CA GLN A 32 37.67 29.62 64.31
C GLN A 32 38.17 29.72 65.78
N PRO A 33 38.15 30.87 66.48
CA PRO A 33 38.41 32.27 66.12
C PRO A 33 39.34 33.01 67.15
N LEU A 34 39.48 34.35 67.02
CA LEU A 34 40.01 35.38 67.96
C LEU A 34 41.54 35.64 68.04
N SER A 35 41.99 36.84 67.62
CA SER A 35 42.11 38.03 68.49
C SER A 35 42.97 39.14 67.87
N SER A 36 42.84 40.32 68.44
CA SER A 36 43.19 41.69 68.02
C SER A 36 44.67 42.08 67.87
N SER A 37 44.97 42.72 66.72
CA SER A 37 45.70 44.00 66.51
C SER A 37 47.23 44.07 66.68
N PRO A 38 47.92 45.05 66.05
CA PRO A 38 47.81 45.54 64.67
C PRO A 38 49.18 45.54 63.99
N GLY A 39 49.26 45.08 62.74
CA GLY A 39 50.51 45.14 62.00
C GLY A 39 50.32 44.87 60.52
N ASN A 40 49.99 45.93 59.78
CA ASN A 40 50.38 46.12 58.39
C ASN A 40 50.22 44.89 57.46
N SER A 41 49.00 44.43 57.19
CA SER A 41 48.77 43.31 56.25
C SER A 41 47.43 43.32 55.50
N ASN A 42 46.65 44.41 55.54
CA ASN A 42 45.37 44.47 54.81
C ASN A 42 45.54 44.47 53.29
N ASP A 43 46.67 44.97 52.78
CA ASP A 43 46.97 44.96 51.35
C ASP A 43 47.46 43.57 50.91
N ASP A 44 48.18 42.84 51.77
CA ASP A 44 48.70 41.51 51.48
C ASP A 44 47.59 40.45 51.49
N GLU A 45 46.67 40.53 52.43
CA GLU A 45 45.55 39.57 52.54
C GLU A 45 44.51 39.78 51.41
N GLN A 46 44.25 41.03 51.02
CA GLN A 46 43.45 41.36 49.83
C GLN A 46 44.16 40.99 48.53
N MET A 47 45.49 41.12 48.44
CA MET A 47 46.26 40.61 47.31
C MET A 47 46.17 39.09 47.21
N ILE A 48 46.24 38.36 48.32
CA ILE A 48 46.15 36.89 48.33
C ILE A 48 44.78 36.42 47.87
N ILE A 49 43.69 37.04 48.35
CA ILE A 49 42.32 36.70 47.92
C ILE A 49 42.11 37.05 46.45
N LYS A 50 42.57 38.22 46.01
CA LYS A 50 42.48 38.63 44.60
C LYS A 50 43.28 37.70 43.68
N ASN A 51 44.51 37.34 44.06
CA ASN A 51 45.33 36.37 43.35
C ASN A 51 44.68 34.98 43.32
N LYS A 52 43.99 34.56 44.40
CA LYS A 52 43.29 33.27 44.49
C LYS A 52 42.01 33.23 43.64
N VAL A 53 41.29 34.35 43.53
CA VAL A 53 40.13 34.52 42.63
C VAL A 53 40.57 34.59 41.17
N GLU A 54 41.61 35.37 40.84
CA GLU A 54 42.19 35.42 39.50
C GLU A 54 42.72 34.04 39.07
N THR A 55 43.46 33.32 39.94
CA THR A 55 43.90 31.94 39.62
C THR A 55 42.75 30.93 39.54
N PHE A 56 41.63 31.15 40.23
CA PHE A 56 40.45 30.28 40.12
C PHE A 56 39.64 30.53 38.84
N GLU A 57 39.48 31.80 38.45
CA GLU A 57 38.89 32.19 37.16
C GLU A 57 39.76 31.73 35.99
N ASP A 58 41.09 31.84 36.11
CA ASP A 58 42.05 31.33 35.13
C ASP A 58 41.99 29.80 35.00
N LYS A 59 41.82 29.06 36.10
CA LYS A 59 41.63 27.61 36.06
C LYS A 59 40.32 27.21 35.37
N LYS A 60 39.23 27.95 35.61
CA LYS A 60 37.95 27.71 34.92
C LYS A 60 38.04 28.04 33.43
N LEU A 61 38.71 29.14 33.08
CA LEU A 61 38.93 29.54 31.70
C LEU A 61 39.81 28.54 30.95
N THR A 62 40.86 28.04 31.60
CA THR A 62 41.74 26.99 31.06
C THR A 62 40.95 25.71 30.82
N LYS A 63 40.16 25.26 31.80
CA LYS A 63 39.29 24.07 31.64
C LYS A 63 38.28 24.24 30.51
N LEU A 64 37.71 25.43 30.35
CA LEU A 64 36.79 25.73 29.24
C LEU A 64 37.51 25.68 27.89
N TYR A 65 38.74 26.22 27.83
CA TYR A 65 39.56 26.19 26.63
C TYR A 65 39.96 24.76 26.25
N ASP A 66 40.34 23.92 27.22
CA ASP A 66 40.67 22.52 27.00
C ASP A 66 39.45 21.72 26.51
N ASN A 67 38.28 21.93 27.14
CA ASN A 67 37.02 21.31 26.69
C ASN A 67 36.64 21.76 25.27
N TRP A 68 36.85 23.03 24.93
CA TRP A 68 36.61 23.54 23.58
C TRP A 68 37.58 22.91 22.57
N LEU A 69 38.85 22.74 22.95
CA LEU A 69 39.87 22.13 22.10
C LEU A 69 39.57 20.64 21.83
N GLU A 70 39.10 19.93 22.85
CA GLU A 70 38.65 18.54 22.75
C GLU A 70 37.42 18.43 21.83
N PHE A 71 36.42 19.29 22.03
CA PHE A 71 35.23 19.33 21.17
C PHE A 71 35.57 19.70 19.71
N ASP A 72 36.48 20.64 19.48
CA ASP A 72 36.93 21.01 18.13
C ASP A 72 37.69 19.84 17.48
N ALA A 73 38.47 19.08 18.24
CA ALA A 73 39.09 17.84 17.76
C ALA A 73 38.04 16.77 17.39
N GLU A 74 36.97 16.62 18.19
CA GLU A 74 35.84 15.73 17.87
C GLU A 74 35.11 16.15 16.58
N ILE A 75 34.86 17.46 16.40
CA ILE A 75 34.25 18.02 15.18
C ILE A 75 35.12 17.72 13.95
N ARG A 76 36.43 17.99 14.03
CA ARG A 76 37.37 17.70 12.94
C ARG A 76 37.43 16.20 12.61
N ALA A 77 37.30 15.33 13.62
CA ALA A 77 37.23 13.89 13.42
C ALA A 77 35.89 13.42 12.83
N PHE A 78 34.79 14.16 13.05
CA PHE A 78 33.47 13.86 12.49
C PHE A 78 33.29 14.36 11.04
N GLU A 79 33.91 15.48 10.67
CA GLU A 79 33.84 16.08 9.33
C GLU A 79 34.00 15.06 8.17
N PRO A 80 35.03 14.19 8.13
CA PRO A 80 35.17 13.19 7.06
C PRO A 80 34.03 12.16 7.06
N LYS A 81 33.52 11.76 8.23
CA LYS A 81 32.39 10.82 8.35
C LYS A 81 31.10 11.43 7.81
N HIS A 82 30.86 12.71 8.09
CA HIS A 82 29.72 13.43 7.52
C HIS A 82 29.84 13.56 5.99
N LYS A 83 31.04 13.85 5.48
CA LYS A 83 31.30 13.92 4.04
C LYS A 83 31.03 12.59 3.34
N GLU A 84 31.45 11.47 3.93
CA GLU A 84 31.15 10.12 3.43
C GLU A 84 29.63 9.85 3.41
N TYR A 85 28.91 10.27 4.47
CA TYR A 85 27.46 10.13 4.54
C TYR A 85 26.75 10.89 3.40
N VAL A 86 27.13 12.15 3.15
CA VAL A 86 26.56 12.96 2.05
C VAL A 86 26.83 12.31 0.69
N GLN A 87 28.05 11.80 0.45
CA GLN A 87 28.39 11.09 -0.79
C GLN A 87 27.51 9.84 -0.99
N LYS A 88 27.28 9.06 0.06
CA LYS A 88 26.38 7.90 0.01
C LYS A 88 24.93 8.28 -0.29
N LEU A 89 24.45 9.42 0.20
CA LEU A 89 23.12 9.93 -0.14
C LEU A 89 23.01 10.28 -1.63
N ASP A 90 24.00 10.95 -2.20
CA ASP A 90 24.05 11.29 -3.62
C ASP A 90 24.11 10.03 -4.50
N GLU A 91 24.91 9.04 -4.10
CA GLU A 91 24.97 7.74 -4.78
C GLU A 91 23.59 7.07 -4.81
N VAL A 92 22.91 7.00 -3.65
CA VAL A 92 21.56 6.43 -3.55
C VAL A 92 20.57 7.17 -4.44
N GLU A 93 20.62 8.50 -4.51
CA GLU A 93 19.71 9.30 -5.35
C GLU A 93 19.99 9.10 -6.85
N SER A 94 21.27 9.02 -7.24
CA SER A 94 21.67 8.73 -8.62
C SER A 94 21.18 7.33 -9.06
N LEU A 95 21.32 6.33 -8.19
CA LEU A 95 20.87 4.96 -8.44
C LEU A 95 19.35 4.89 -8.58
N LYS A 96 18.58 5.61 -7.73
CA LYS A 96 17.12 5.69 -7.89
C LYS A 96 16.74 6.19 -9.28
N THR A 97 17.40 7.23 -9.76
CA THR A 97 17.11 7.80 -11.08
C THR A 97 17.48 6.85 -12.22
N ILE A 98 18.65 6.20 -12.14
CA ILE A 98 19.11 5.23 -13.15
C ILE A 98 18.14 4.04 -13.22
N TYR A 99 17.83 3.40 -12.10
CA TYR A 99 16.97 2.22 -12.09
C TYR A 99 15.52 2.54 -12.45
N ARG A 100 15.01 3.72 -12.07
CA ARG A 100 13.70 4.23 -12.53
C ARG A 100 13.64 4.35 -14.05
N ASN A 101 14.68 4.87 -14.68
CA ASN A 101 14.74 5.01 -16.13
C ASN A 101 14.82 3.65 -16.84
N GLN A 102 15.63 2.72 -16.32
CA GLN A 102 15.69 1.36 -16.84
C GLN A 102 14.36 0.63 -16.71
N PHE A 103 13.70 0.74 -15.54
CA PHE A 103 12.38 0.17 -15.32
C PHE A 103 11.35 0.68 -16.33
N ASN A 104 11.28 2.00 -16.53
CA ASN A 104 10.37 2.61 -17.49
C ASN A 104 10.64 2.13 -18.93
N LYS A 105 11.90 1.92 -19.30
CA LYS A 105 12.29 1.36 -20.60
C LYS A 105 11.80 -0.09 -20.76
N TYR A 106 11.99 -0.94 -19.74
CA TYR A 106 11.53 -2.32 -19.77
C TYR A 106 10.01 -2.43 -19.79
N ASN A 107 9.32 -1.60 -18.99
CA ASN A 107 7.86 -1.61 -18.94
C ASN A 107 7.24 -1.19 -20.29
N LYS A 108 7.79 -0.16 -20.94
CA LYS A 108 7.40 0.22 -22.32
C LYS A 108 7.62 -0.92 -23.31
N LYS A 109 8.76 -1.62 -23.22
CA LYS A 109 9.10 -2.74 -24.10
C LYS A 109 8.14 -3.92 -23.92
N ILE A 110 7.75 -4.25 -22.69
CA ILE A 110 6.76 -5.31 -22.43
C ILE A 110 5.41 -4.94 -23.06
N HIS A 111 4.91 -3.72 -22.86
CA HIS A 111 3.66 -3.29 -23.48
C HIS A 111 3.71 -3.31 -25.01
N GLN A 112 4.84 -2.91 -25.62
CA GLN A 112 5.04 -3.03 -27.07
C GLN A 112 4.95 -4.50 -27.53
N LEU A 113 5.68 -5.41 -26.87
CA LEU A 113 5.68 -6.83 -27.21
C LEU A 113 4.29 -7.48 -27.01
N GLN A 114 3.55 -7.08 -25.98
CA GLN A 114 2.17 -7.52 -25.77
C GLN A 114 1.25 -7.08 -26.91
N ASN A 115 1.38 -5.82 -27.35
CA ASN A 115 0.64 -5.29 -28.50
C ASN A 115 1.02 -6.03 -29.78
N ASP A 116 2.29 -6.38 -29.97
CA ASP A 116 2.75 -7.16 -31.12
C ASP A 116 2.20 -8.58 -31.11
N VAL A 117 2.21 -9.26 -29.95
CA VAL A 117 1.59 -10.58 -29.78
C VAL A 117 0.09 -10.52 -30.07
N ALA A 118 -0.61 -9.48 -29.62
CA ALA A 118 -2.03 -9.29 -29.89
C ALA A 118 -2.30 -9.05 -31.38
N ARG A 119 -1.48 -8.23 -32.06
CA ARG A 119 -1.57 -7.99 -33.50
C ARG A 119 -1.30 -9.25 -34.31
N LEU A 120 -0.24 -9.98 -33.97
CA LEU A 120 0.10 -11.25 -34.63
C LEU A 120 -0.99 -12.29 -34.44
N ARG A 121 -1.54 -12.46 -33.22
CA ARG A 121 -2.68 -13.36 -33.00
C ARG A 121 -3.87 -13.02 -33.90
N LYS A 122 -4.21 -11.73 -34.06
CA LYS A 122 -5.29 -11.30 -34.97
C LYS A 122 -4.96 -11.61 -36.43
N SER A 123 -3.72 -11.35 -36.85
CA SER A 123 -3.26 -11.62 -38.22
C SER A 123 -3.31 -13.11 -38.56
N TYR A 124 -2.82 -13.98 -37.66
CA TYR A 124 -2.88 -15.44 -37.84
C TYR A 124 -4.31 -15.98 -37.79
N ALA A 125 -5.18 -15.44 -36.92
CA ALA A 125 -6.60 -15.81 -36.91
C ALA A 125 -7.31 -15.47 -38.23
N LYS A 126 -7.03 -14.29 -38.79
CA LYS A 126 -7.55 -13.87 -40.11
C LYS A 126 -7.02 -14.75 -41.25
N LYS A 127 -5.74 -15.13 -41.20
CA LYS A 127 -5.12 -16.01 -42.19
C LYS A 127 -5.68 -17.44 -42.13
N ASP A 128 -5.95 -17.95 -40.93
CA ASP A 128 -6.63 -19.24 -40.73
C ASP A 128 -8.09 -19.23 -41.21
N GLU A 129 -8.78 -18.08 -41.15
CA GLU A 129 -10.12 -17.89 -41.72
C GLU A 129 -10.09 -17.80 -43.26
N GLU A 130 -9.09 -17.12 -43.85
CA GLU A 130 -8.90 -17.02 -45.31
C GLU A 130 -8.45 -18.35 -45.97
N ILE A 131 -7.79 -19.24 -45.23
CA ILE A 131 -7.37 -20.57 -45.72
C ILE A 131 -8.52 -21.59 -45.67
N LYS A 132 -9.56 -21.35 -44.85
CA LYS A 132 -10.69 -22.28 -44.67
C LYS A 132 -11.79 -22.33 -45.75
N PRO A 133 -11.88 -21.50 -46.82
CA PRO A 133 -12.94 -21.66 -47.80
C PRO A 133 -12.62 -22.65 -48.94
N LYS A 134 -11.60 -23.53 -48.86
CA LYS A 134 -11.35 -24.52 -49.95
C LYS A 134 -10.93 -25.95 -49.61
N THR A 135 -10.95 -26.42 -48.37
CA THR A 135 -10.77 -27.87 -48.10
C THR A 135 -11.59 -28.31 -46.90
N LEU A 136 -12.86 -28.63 -47.17
CA LEU A 136 -13.66 -29.45 -46.29
C LEU A 136 -13.33 -30.91 -46.57
N ASN A 137 -13.02 -31.63 -45.49
CA ASN A 137 -12.87 -33.09 -45.34
C ASN A 137 -11.44 -33.63 -45.28
N SER A 138 -11.20 -34.38 -44.20
CA SER A 138 -10.00 -35.13 -43.79
C SER A 138 -8.89 -34.33 -43.09
N SER A 139 -9.03 -34.21 -41.76
CA SER A 139 -8.03 -34.68 -40.77
C SER A 139 -8.24 -34.02 -39.39
N LEU A 140 -9.43 -34.19 -38.83
CA LEU A 140 -9.72 -33.93 -37.41
C LEU A 140 -9.22 -35.13 -36.57
N LYS A 141 -7.90 -35.26 -36.38
CA LYS A 141 -7.37 -36.21 -35.37
C LYS A 141 -5.98 -35.94 -34.78
N THR A 142 -5.29 -34.86 -35.16
CA THR A 142 -3.90 -34.63 -34.66
C THR A 142 -3.74 -33.43 -33.71
N GLN A 143 -4.81 -32.72 -33.36
CA GLN A 143 -4.74 -31.47 -32.57
C GLN A 143 -5.28 -31.58 -31.13
N LYS A 144 -5.09 -32.73 -30.46
CA LYS A 144 -5.44 -32.89 -29.03
C LYS A 144 -4.38 -33.56 -28.16
N ASN A 145 -3.29 -34.08 -28.72
CA ASN A 145 -2.26 -34.77 -27.93
C ASN A 145 -1.11 -33.86 -27.45
N SER A 146 -0.89 -32.69 -28.07
CA SER A 146 0.25 -31.81 -27.73
C SER A 146 -0.03 -30.83 -26.58
N GLN A 147 -1.31 -30.51 -26.32
CA GLN A 147 -1.70 -29.64 -25.19
C GLN A 147 -1.64 -30.38 -23.84
N SER A 148 -1.69 -31.72 -23.85
CA SER A 148 -1.66 -32.50 -22.62
C SER A 148 -0.24 -32.75 -22.11
N THR A 149 0.75 -32.86 -23.00
CA THR A 149 2.16 -33.07 -22.64
C THR A 149 2.83 -31.81 -22.09
N ALA A 150 2.49 -30.62 -22.61
CA ALA A 150 3.00 -29.35 -22.08
C ALA A 150 2.49 -29.06 -20.65
N ASN A 151 1.24 -29.43 -20.36
CA ASN A 151 0.68 -29.27 -19.01
C ASN A 151 1.21 -30.33 -18.02
N LEU A 152 1.54 -31.55 -18.50
CA LEU A 152 2.10 -32.63 -17.67
C LEU A 152 3.55 -32.39 -17.24
N LEU A 153 4.37 -31.79 -18.09
CA LEU A 153 5.74 -31.40 -17.75
C LEU A 153 5.79 -30.21 -16.78
N LEU A 154 4.76 -29.34 -16.81
CA LEU A 154 4.63 -28.22 -15.88
C LEU A 154 4.24 -28.68 -14.46
N SER A 155 3.39 -29.72 -14.33
CA SER A 155 3.01 -30.27 -13.02
C SER A 155 4.15 -30.99 -12.29
N ARG A 156 5.16 -31.50 -13.00
CA ARG A 156 6.26 -32.28 -12.41
C ARG A 156 7.32 -31.41 -11.70
N ASN A 157 7.39 -30.11 -12.00
CA ASN A 157 8.29 -29.16 -11.33
C ASN A 157 7.66 -28.44 -10.12
N LEU A 158 6.39 -28.71 -9.79
CA LEU A 158 5.70 -28.11 -8.63
C LEU A 158 5.57 -29.06 -7.43
N SER A 159 6.01 -30.32 -7.53
CA SER A 159 5.96 -31.27 -6.42
C SER A 159 7.33 -31.41 -5.76
N SER A 160 7.58 -30.62 -4.72
CA SER A 160 8.51 -30.95 -3.64
C SER A 160 7.89 -30.47 -2.32
N PRO A 161 8.07 -31.21 -1.21
CA PRO A 161 7.26 -31.04 -0.02
C PRO A 161 7.63 -29.77 0.77
N SER A 162 6.63 -29.32 1.51
CA SER A 162 6.53 -28.15 2.37
C SER A 162 7.59 -28.05 3.47
N SER A 163 8.31 -26.92 3.51
CA SER A 163 8.62 -26.14 4.74
C SER A 163 9.65 -25.03 4.44
N LEU A 164 9.23 -23.80 4.08
CA LEU A 164 9.94 -22.53 4.39
C LEU A 164 9.13 -21.30 3.90
N PRO A 165 9.17 -20.14 4.60
CA PRO A 165 8.43 -18.93 4.21
C PRO A 165 8.93 -18.28 2.90
N SER A 166 7.99 -17.72 2.14
CA SER A 166 8.15 -17.17 0.78
C SER A 166 9.06 -15.94 0.65
N HIS A 167 9.49 -15.32 1.75
CA HIS A 167 10.16 -14.02 1.74
C HIS A 167 11.69 -14.08 1.65
N LEU A 168 12.29 -15.27 1.69
CA LEU A 168 13.75 -15.47 1.74
C LEU A 168 14.32 -16.31 0.59
N ARG A 169 13.55 -16.60 -0.48
CA ARG A 169 14.08 -17.37 -1.61
C ARG A 169 15.02 -16.48 -2.45
N PRO A 170 16.35 -16.69 -2.47
CA PRO A 170 17.20 -16.09 -3.48
C PRO A 170 16.91 -16.87 -4.75
N LEU A 171 16.10 -16.30 -5.65
CA LEU A 171 15.98 -16.88 -6.97
C LEU A 171 17.25 -16.49 -7.73
N THR A 172 18.11 -17.50 -7.86
CA THR A 172 19.16 -17.60 -8.86
C THR A 172 18.77 -16.86 -10.13
N SER A 173 19.74 -16.13 -10.68
CA SER A 173 19.67 -15.52 -11.99
C SER A 173 18.88 -16.41 -12.93
N VAL A 174 17.91 -15.81 -13.64
CA VAL A 174 17.33 -16.42 -14.83
C VAL A 174 18.49 -16.54 -15.82
N ASN A 175 19.27 -17.58 -15.67
CA ASN A 175 20.21 -18.03 -16.68
C ASN A 175 19.31 -18.29 -17.89
N SER A 176 19.51 -17.45 -18.90
CA SER A 176 19.03 -17.62 -20.28
C SER A 176 18.92 -19.11 -20.58
N SER A 177 17.69 -19.63 -20.58
CA SER A 177 17.45 -21.06 -20.70
C SER A 177 17.91 -21.49 -22.10
N PRO A 178 19.05 -22.20 -22.25
CA PRO A 178 19.61 -22.58 -23.56
C PRO A 178 18.73 -23.60 -24.30
N THR A 179 17.67 -24.06 -23.63
CA THR A 179 16.65 -24.98 -24.11
C THR A 179 15.52 -24.31 -24.89
N LEU A 180 15.29 -23.00 -24.72
CA LEU A 180 14.19 -22.32 -25.44
C LEU A 180 14.54 -22.09 -26.91
N ASP A 181 15.76 -21.63 -27.19
CA ASP A 181 16.24 -21.38 -28.56
C ASP A 181 16.24 -22.65 -29.43
N LYS A 182 16.49 -23.82 -28.82
CA LYS A 182 16.51 -25.12 -29.52
C LYS A 182 15.11 -25.67 -29.85
N LEU A 183 14.07 -25.21 -29.16
CA LEU A 183 12.68 -25.66 -29.35
C LEU A 183 11.88 -24.70 -30.22
N VAL A 184 12.32 -23.44 -30.35
CA VAL A 184 11.63 -22.43 -31.17
C VAL A 184 11.47 -22.94 -32.59
N ASP A 185 12.51 -23.47 -33.23
CA ASP A 185 12.47 -23.83 -34.66
C ASP A 185 11.55 -25.00 -35.04
N THR A 186 11.17 -25.84 -34.07
CA THR A 186 10.31 -27.03 -34.29
C THR A 186 8.83 -26.80 -33.95
N LEU A 187 8.47 -25.64 -33.38
CA LEU A 187 7.12 -25.34 -32.89
C LEU A 187 6.27 -24.54 -33.90
N SER A 188 4.95 -24.80 -33.90
CA SER A 188 3.98 -24.05 -34.69
C SER A 188 3.94 -22.57 -34.29
N SER A 189 3.64 -21.66 -35.23
CA SER A 189 3.54 -20.21 -34.97
C SER A 189 2.58 -19.87 -33.82
N ALA A 190 1.50 -20.65 -33.64
CA ALA A 190 0.56 -20.49 -32.54
C ALA A 190 1.16 -20.92 -31.17
N GLU A 191 1.99 -21.97 -31.15
CA GLU A 191 2.68 -22.45 -29.95
C GLU A 191 3.79 -21.48 -29.54
N ARG A 192 4.55 -20.96 -30.51
CA ARG A 192 5.54 -19.90 -30.28
C ARG A 192 4.90 -18.66 -29.66
N LEU A 193 3.74 -18.21 -30.19
CA LEU A 193 3.00 -17.06 -29.64
C LEU A 193 2.50 -17.31 -28.22
N ASN A 194 2.07 -18.53 -27.88
CA ASN A 194 1.66 -18.87 -26.52
C ASN A 194 2.83 -18.87 -25.54
N ILE A 195 3.99 -19.40 -25.94
CA ILE A 195 5.20 -19.37 -25.10
C ILE A 195 5.67 -17.93 -24.86
N ILE A 196 5.69 -17.10 -25.91
CA ILE A 196 6.05 -15.68 -25.79
C ILE A 196 5.04 -14.96 -24.89
N SER A 197 3.74 -15.17 -25.09
CA SER A 197 2.69 -14.58 -24.25
C SER A 197 2.83 -14.97 -22.77
N ASN A 198 3.17 -16.22 -22.48
CA ASN A 198 3.36 -16.69 -21.11
C ASN A 198 4.61 -16.06 -20.48
N ASN A 199 5.74 -16.01 -21.20
CA ASN A 199 6.94 -15.34 -20.71
C ASN A 199 6.75 -13.83 -20.49
N LEU A 200 5.99 -13.16 -21.37
CA LEU A 200 5.63 -11.75 -21.17
C LEU A 200 4.81 -11.55 -19.90
N ASN A 201 3.84 -12.43 -19.62
CA ASN A 201 3.08 -12.36 -18.37
C ASN A 201 3.96 -12.61 -17.14
N THR A 202 4.92 -13.55 -17.20
CA THR A 202 5.88 -13.77 -16.11
C THR A 202 6.79 -12.56 -15.88
N ASN A 203 7.29 -11.95 -16.96
CA ASN A 203 8.11 -10.74 -16.88
C ASN A 203 7.31 -9.53 -16.38
N GLU A 204 6.04 -9.41 -16.75
CA GLU A 204 5.12 -8.40 -16.21
C GLU A 204 4.91 -8.59 -14.70
N LEU A 205 4.70 -9.83 -14.24
CA LEU A 205 4.61 -10.13 -12.81
C LEU A 205 5.91 -9.79 -12.06
N TYR A 206 7.07 -9.99 -12.69
CA TYR A 206 8.37 -9.63 -12.11
C TYR A 206 8.57 -8.11 -12.06
N LEU A 207 8.28 -7.39 -13.15
CA LEU A 207 8.31 -5.92 -13.16
C LEU A 207 7.31 -5.33 -12.17
N SER A 208 6.13 -5.93 -12.01
CA SER A 208 5.15 -5.50 -11.00
C SER A 208 5.74 -5.55 -9.58
N ARG A 209 6.52 -6.58 -9.23
CA ARG A 209 7.18 -6.67 -7.91
C ARG A 209 8.29 -5.64 -7.74
N ILE A 210 9.05 -5.34 -8.79
CA ILE A 210 10.08 -4.29 -8.77
C ILE A 210 9.44 -2.90 -8.69
N SER A 211 8.27 -2.72 -9.29
CA SER A 211 7.53 -1.46 -9.22
C SER A 211 7.16 -1.04 -7.79
N ASP A 212 7.14 -1.98 -6.85
CA ASP A 212 6.82 -1.71 -5.45
C ASP A 212 8.03 -1.19 -4.65
N THR A 213 9.24 -1.36 -5.19
CA THR A 213 10.50 -0.87 -4.60
C THR A 213 10.99 0.44 -5.25
N LEU A 214 10.40 0.85 -6.37
CA LEU A 214 10.75 2.08 -7.07
C LEU A 214 9.88 3.28 -6.67
N PRO A 215 10.44 4.51 -6.61
CA PRO A 215 9.67 5.73 -6.41
C PRO A 215 8.62 5.90 -7.51
N ARG A 216 7.33 5.93 -7.16
CA ARG A 216 6.24 6.25 -8.09
C ARG A 216 6.00 7.76 -8.11
N LYS A 217 5.73 8.33 -9.28
CA LYS A 217 5.36 9.74 -9.40
C LYS A 217 3.84 9.87 -9.31
N ASP A 218 3.35 10.68 -8.39
CA ASP A 218 1.94 11.07 -8.33
C ASP A 218 1.82 12.55 -8.77
N PRO A 219 1.07 12.84 -9.86
CA PRO A 219 0.92 14.21 -10.36
C PRO A 219 0.34 15.17 -9.32
N TYR A 220 -0.55 14.70 -8.43
CA TYR A 220 -1.11 15.52 -7.35
C TYR A 220 -0.02 15.96 -6.36
N LEU A 221 0.80 15.01 -5.94
CA LEU A 221 1.88 15.26 -4.99
C LEU A 221 2.93 16.22 -5.58
N ARG A 222 3.16 16.13 -6.90
CA ARG A 222 4.03 17.07 -7.61
C ARG A 222 3.49 18.51 -7.62
N VAL A 223 2.17 18.68 -7.66
CA VAL A 223 1.54 20.00 -7.59
C VAL A 223 1.67 20.60 -6.19
N ILE A 224 1.50 19.79 -5.13
CA ILE A 224 1.50 20.27 -3.73
C ILE A 224 2.91 20.40 -3.14
N LEU A 225 3.75 19.37 -3.31
CA LEU A 225 5.09 19.28 -2.72
C LEU A 225 6.20 19.69 -3.70
N GLY A 226 5.85 20.02 -4.96
CA GLY A 226 6.82 20.37 -6.00
C GLY A 226 7.59 19.17 -6.55
N GLY A 227 8.84 19.39 -6.96
CA GLY A 227 9.69 18.36 -7.58
C GLY A 227 10.29 17.32 -6.61
N VAL A 228 9.80 17.23 -5.37
CA VAL A 228 10.38 16.40 -4.31
C VAL A 228 9.86 14.97 -4.36
N ASP A 229 10.77 13.99 -4.42
CA ASP A 229 10.44 12.57 -4.42
C ASP A 229 10.17 12.08 -2.98
N VAL A 230 8.90 11.87 -2.60
CA VAL A 230 8.47 11.46 -1.23
C VAL A 230 8.51 9.92 -1.04
N SER A 231 9.50 9.28 -1.67
CA SER A 231 9.68 7.83 -1.57
C SER A 231 10.43 7.49 -0.29
N ILE A 232 9.72 6.87 0.66
CA ILE A 232 10.28 6.36 1.90
C ILE A 232 11.00 5.04 1.56
N LEU A 233 12.33 5.05 1.51
CA LEU A 233 13.10 3.86 1.10
C LEU A 233 13.07 2.74 2.15
N ASN A 234 13.09 3.12 3.42
CA ASN A 234 13.15 2.16 4.52
C ASN A 234 11.79 1.48 4.75
N LYS A 235 11.79 0.15 4.78
CA LYS A 235 10.56 -0.65 5.02
C LYS A 235 9.96 -0.35 6.40
N ALA A 236 10.80 -0.12 7.42
CA ALA A 236 10.34 0.22 8.76
C ALA A 236 9.62 1.57 8.79
N ASP A 237 10.15 2.57 8.10
CA ASP A 237 9.56 3.92 8.03
C ASP A 237 8.27 3.94 7.22
N LYS A 238 8.17 3.14 6.15
CA LYS A 238 6.91 2.95 5.42
C LYS A 238 5.81 2.43 6.35
N TRP A 239 6.14 1.44 7.18
CA TRP A 239 5.21 0.84 8.12
C TRP A 239 4.84 1.80 9.27
N LYS A 240 5.82 2.54 9.78
CA LYS A 240 5.60 3.59 10.79
C LYS A 240 4.68 4.69 10.26
N TYR A 241 4.93 5.19 9.05
CA TYR A 241 4.08 6.20 8.42
C TYR A 241 2.64 5.72 8.26
N LYS A 242 2.47 4.47 7.83
CA LYS A 242 1.16 3.83 7.73
C LYS A 242 0.43 3.77 9.07
N GLN A 243 1.11 3.38 10.14
CA GLN A 243 0.52 3.37 11.49
C GLN A 243 0.12 4.76 11.94
N GLU A 244 0.97 5.77 11.70
CA GLU A 244 0.67 7.17 12.03
C GLU A 244 -0.51 7.71 11.22
N TYR A 245 -0.69 7.28 9.97
CA TYR A 245 -1.89 7.59 9.18
C TYR A 245 -3.14 6.92 9.76
N GLU A 246 -3.09 5.64 10.11
CA GLU A 246 -4.24 4.92 10.68
C GLU A 246 -4.63 5.47 12.07
N LYS A 247 -3.64 5.80 12.90
CA LYS A 247 -3.80 6.46 14.19
C LYS A 247 -4.42 7.85 14.03
N PHE A 248 -3.92 8.64 13.09
CA PHE A 248 -4.48 9.96 12.76
C PHE A 248 -5.97 9.87 12.39
N LYS A 249 -6.34 8.96 11.49
CA LYS A 249 -7.74 8.74 11.10
C LYS A 249 -8.62 8.44 12.30
N PHE A 250 -8.18 7.49 13.13
CA PHE A 250 -8.94 7.08 14.30
C PHE A 250 -9.14 8.23 15.29
N ILE A 251 -8.07 8.98 15.61
CA ILE A 251 -8.15 10.13 16.52
C ILE A 251 -9.14 11.17 16.01
N VAL A 252 -9.04 11.57 14.74
CA VAL A 252 -9.92 12.60 14.17
C VAL A 252 -11.36 12.11 14.07
N THR A 253 -11.58 10.81 13.79
CA THR A 253 -12.91 10.19 13.81
C THR A 253 -13.54 10.26 15.21
N CYS A 254 -12.78 9.94 16.26
CA CYS A 254 -13.24 10.04 17.64
C CYS A 254 -13.57 11.49 18.04
N ILE A 255 -12.72 12.45 17.67
CA ILE A 255 -13.00 13.87 17.87
C ILE A 255 -14.29 14.25 17.14
N SER A 256 -14.44 13.85 15.88
CA SER A 256 -15.63 14.19 15.07
C SER A 256 -16.91 13.59 15.65
N LEU A 257 -16.85 12.37 16.17
CA LEU A 257 -17.97 11.70 16.84
C LEU A 257 -18.44 12.47 18.08
N VAL A 258 -17.50 12.88 18.95
CA VAL A 258 -17.83 13.63 20.17
C VAL A 258 -18.28 15.04 19.82
N SER A 259 -17.55 15.75 18.96
CA SER A 259 -17.87 17.13 18.56
C SER A 259 -19.23 17.23 17.88
N SER A 260 -19.59 16.29 16.99
CA SER A 260 -20.90 16.31 16.34
C SER A 260 -22.04 16.15 17.35
N LEU A 261 -21.90 15.27 18.33
CA LEU A 261 -22.89 15.09 19.40
C LEU A 261 -23.00 16.33 20.31
N VAL A 262 -21.86 16.90 20.72
CA VAL A 262 -21.79 18.07 21.61
C VAL A 262 -22.38 19.31 20.93
N ILE A 263 -21.98 19.60 19.68
CA ILE A 263 -22.43 20.80 18.95
C ILE A 263 -23.93 20.71 18.61
N TRP A 264 -24.41 19.50 18.30
CA TRP A 264 -25.82 19.26 18.08
C TRP A 264 -26.65 19.48 19.36
N SER A 265 -26.20 18.94 20.50
CA SER A 265 -26.97 18.95 21.76
C SER A 265 -26.88 20.26 22.55
N LEU A 266 -25.73 20.92 22.57
CA LEU A 266 -25.45 22.04 23.48
C LEU A 266 -25.32 23.41 22.80
N THR A 267 -25.21 23.44 21.47
CA THR A 267 -24.68 24.63 20.77
C THR A 267 -25.56 25.12 19.63
N SER A 268 -26.85 24.77 19.64
CA SER A 268 -27.80 25.05 18.55
C SER A 268 -27.99 26.53 18.17
N ARG A 269 -27.39 27.49 18.90
CA ARG A 269 -27.48 28.93 18.62
C ARG A 269 -26.17 29.60 18.19
N TYR A 270 -25.04 28.89 18.12
CA TYR A 270 -23.73 29.51 17.88
C TYR A 270 -23.07 28.99 16.59
N ARG A 271 -23.23 29.73 15.49
CA ARG A 271 -22.67 29.43 14.16
C ARG A 271 -21.15 29.21 14.15
N ALA A 272 -20.43 29.81 15.10
CA ALA A 272 -18.97 29.67 15.24
C ALA A 272 -18.53 28.22 15.50
N PHE A 273 -19.27 27.46 16.30
CA PHE A 273 -18.92 26.06 16.57
C PHE A 273 -19.21 25.17 15.35
N ASP A 274 -20.28 25.45 14.62
CA ASP A 274 -20.52 24.78 13.34
C ASP A 274 -19.40 25.06 12.34
N ALA A 275 -18.96 26.32 12.24
CA ALA A 275 -17.84 26.71 11.37
C ALA A 275 -16.54 26.00 11.78
N LEU A 276 -16.25 25.91 13.08
CA LEU A 276 -15.09 25.20 13.60
C LEU A 276 -15.15 23.71 13.25
N PHE A 277 -16.32 23.08 13.34
CA PHE A 277 -16.51 21.68 12.96
C PHE A 277 -16.36 21.47 11.46
N HIS A 278 -16.96 22.33 10.62
CA HIS A 278 -16.77 22.26 9.17
C HIS A 278 -15.31 22.47 8.78
N PHE A 279 -14.62 23.42 9.41
CA PHE A 279 -13.19 23.65 9.22
C PHE A 279 -12.35 22.42 9.59
N LEU A 280 -12.67 21.77 10.73
CA LEU A 280 -12.04 20.51 11.12
C LEU A 280 -12.21 19.43 10.04
N LEU A 281 -13.41 19.29 9.45
CA LEU A 281 -13.66 18.33 8.38
C LEU A 281 -12.91 18.68 7.09
N VAL A 282 -12.86 19.96 6.69
CA VAL A 282 -12.06 20.41 5.54
C VAL A 282 -10.59 20.07 5.74
N TRP A 283 -10.04 20.43 6.90
CA TRP A 283 -8.66 20.11 7.27
C TRP A 283 -8.39 18.60 7.28
N TYR A 284 -9.32 17.81 7.84
CA TYR A 284 -9.22 16.36 7.89
C TYR A 284 -9.15 15.74 6.50
N TYR A 285 -10.14 16.00 5.63
CA TYR A 285 -10.18 15.41 4.30
C TYR A 285 -9.03 15.91 3.41
N CYS A 286 -8.64 17.18 3.51
CA CYS A 286 -7.46 17.69 2.82
C CYS A 286 -6.19 16.92 3.26
N THR A 287 -6.00 16.73 4.56
CA THR A 287 -4.86 15.97 5.10
C THR A 287 -4.88 14.51 4.64
N LEU A 288 -6.06 13.87 4.56
CA LEU A 288 -6.19 12.52 4.01
C LEU A 288 -5.72 12.43 2.57
N THR A 289 -6.14 13.35 1.70
CA THR A 289 -5.74 13.32 0.29
C THR A 289 -4.22 13.36 0.12
N ILE A 290 -3.52 14.15 0.94
CA ILE A 290 -2.05 14.24 0.93
C ILE A 290 -1.44 12.95 1.46
N ARG A 291 -1.86 12.48 2.64
CA ARG A 291 -1.30 11.26 3.27
C ARG A 291 -1.54 10.01 2.42
N GLU A 292 -2.70 9.88 1.77
CA GLU A 292 -3.00 8.76 0.88
C GLU A 292 -2.21 8.81 -0.42
N SER A 293 -1.98 10.00 -0.96
CA SER A 293 -1.11 10.18 -2.13
C SER A 293 0.33 9.74 -1.84
N ILE A 294 0.84 10.04 -0.62
CA ILE A 294 2.13 9.54 -0.14
C ILE A 294 2.12 8.01 0.01
N LEU A 295 1.05 7.43 0.58
CA LEU A 295 0.91 5.98 0.73
C LEU A 295 0.89 5.24 -0.61
N ILE A 296 0.20 5.77 -1.62
CA ILE A 296 0.12 5.21 -2.97
C ILE A 296 1.50 5.20 -3.63
N VAL A 297 2.23 6.32 -3.53
CA VAL A 297 3.60 6.43 -4.05
C VAL A 297 4.53 5.38 -3.42
N ASN A 298 4.26 5.02 -2.16
CA ASN A 298 5.05 4.07 -1.37
C ASN A 298 4.54 2.62 -1.42
N GLY A 299 3.56 2.30 -2.27
CA GLY A 299 3.10 0.93 -2.53
C GLY A 299 1.80 0.51 -1.84
N SER A 300 1.00 1.44 -1.34
CA SER A 300 -0.35 1.14 -0.84
C SER A 300 -1.35 0.99 -1.99
N ASN A 301 -2.14 -0.08 -1.97
CA ASN A 301 -3.14 -0.38 -2.99
C ASN A 301 -4.52 0.20 -2.60
N ILE A 302 -4.67 1.51 -2.74
CA ILE A 302 -5.92 2.21 -2.44
C ILE A 302 -6.77 2.29 -3.72
N ASN A 303 -8.04 1.92 -3.65
CA ASN A 303 -8.94 2.01 -4.80
C ASN A 303 -9.15 3.49 -5.19
N PRO A 304 -9.01 3.86 -6.49
CA PRO A 304 -9.13 5.24 -6.98
C PRO A 304 -10.42 5.97 -6.57
N TRP A 305 -11.54 5.25 -6.38
CA TRP A 305 -12.79 5.86 -5.91
C TRP A 305 -12.63 6.55 -4.55
N TRP A 306 -11.94 5.92 -3.59
CA TRP A 306 -11.80 6.49 -2.24
C TRP A 306 -10.97 7.77 -2.26
N ARG A 307 -9.94 7.81 -3.11
CA ARG A 307 -9.19 9.03 -3.38
C ARG A 307 -10.10 10.14 -3.90
N ALA A 308 -10.89 9.86 -4.95
CA ALA A 308 -11.83 10.83 -5.50
C ALA A 308 -12.88 11.27 -4.47
N HIS A 309 -13.39 10.33 -3.68
CA HIS A 309 -14.34 10.56 -2.59
C HIS A 309 -13.79 11.57 -1.58
N HIS A 310 -12.53 11.44 -1.13
CA HIS A 310 -11.92 12.40 -0.21
C HIS A 310 -11.80 13.80 -0.81
N PHE A 311 -11.44 13.93 -2.09
CA PHE A 311 -11.44 15.22 -2.77
C PHE A 311 -12.83 15.85 -2.83
N ILE A 312 -13.83 15.05 -3.20
CA ILE A 312 -15.23 15.51 -3.27
C ILE A 312 -15.72 15.90 -1.87
N ALA A 313 -15.34 15.14 -0.83
CA ALA A 313 -15.68 15.43 0.57
C ALA A 313 -15.03 16.75 1.05
N THR A 314 -13.77 17.04 0.69
CA THR A 314 -13.13 18.33 0.98
C THR A 314 -13.91 19.50 0.34
N VAL A 315 -14.32 19.35 -0.92
CA VAL A 315 -15.12 20.37 -1.61
C VAL A 315 -16.49 20.53 -0.94
N ALA A 316 -17.16 19.42 -0.60
CA ALA A 316 -18.46 19.43 0.06
C ALA A 316 -18.40 20.17 1.42
N THR A 317 -17.41 19.85 2.25
CA THR A 317 -17.26 20.48 3.57
C THR A 317 -16.80 21.93 3.45
N GLY A 318 -16.05 22.29 2.40
CA GLY A 318 -15.74 23.69 2.08
C GLY A 318 -16.97 24.50 1.67
N ILE A 319 -17.89 23.91 0.90
CA ILE A 319 -19.16 24.55 0.55
C ILE A 319 -20.03 24.71 1.82
N LEU A 320 -20.09 23.71 2.70
CA LEU A 320 -20.78 23.81 4.00
C LEU A 320 -20.18 24.89 4.90
N LEU A 321 -18.85 25.05 4.89
CA LEU A 321 -18.17 26.09 5.66
C LEU A 321 -18.56 27.50 5.19
N THR A 322 -18.66 27.69 3.87
CA THR A 322 -19.00 28.97 3.22
C THR A 322 -20.50 29.24 3.11
N TRP A 323 -21.36 28.30 3.52
CA TRP A 323 -22.81 28.48 3.56
C TRP A 323 -23.17 29.53 4.64
N PRO A 324 -23.72 30.69 4.26
CA PRO A 324 -24.07 31.74 5.24
C PRO A 324 -25.16 31.28 6.21
N GLU A 325 -25.32 32.02 7.31
CA GLU A 325 -26.40 31.77 8.25
C GLU A 325 -27.74 32.20 7.65
N SER A 326 -28.57 31.22 7.33
CA SER A 326 -29.86 31.41 6.67
C SER A 326 -30.90 30.38 7.12
N PRO A 327 -32.20 30.60 6.81
CA PRO A 327 -33.25 29.64 7.15
C PRO A 327 -33.01 28.25 6.55
N SER A 328 -32.52 28.19 5.32
CA SER A 328 -32.15 26.96 4.61
C SER A 328 -30.99 26.23 5.30
N TYR A 329 -29.95 26.94 5.73
CA TYR A 329 -28.88 26.35 6.53
C TYR A 329 -29.43 25.73 7.82
N GLN A 330 -30.26 26.48 8.56
CA GLN A 330 -30.83 26.00 9.83
C GLN A 330 -31.76 24.80 9.65
N ALA A 331 -32.51 24.75 8.55
CA ALA A 331 -33.35 23.60 8.20
C ALA A 331 -32.53 22.32 7.98
N PHE A 332 -31.37 22.43 7.34
CA PHE A 332 -30.49 21.27 7.07
C PHE A 332 -29.54 20.93 8.22
N ARG A 333 -29.21 21.90 9.09
CA ARG A 333 -28.20 21.78 10.15
C ARG A 333 -28.33 20.51 10.99
N THR A 334 -29.50 20.27 11.56
CA THR A 334 -29.73 19.10 12.41
C THR A 334 -29.48 17.79 11.66
N GLN A 335 -29.98 17.69 10.42
CA GLN A 335 -29.78 16.53 9.58
C GLN A 335 -28.30 16.28 9.29
N PHE A 336 -27.52 17.34 9.02
CA PHE A 336 -26.08 17.24 8.79
C PHE A 336 -25.31 16.74 10.01
N PHE A 337 -25.61 17.23 11.21
CA PHE A 337 -24.91 16.78 12.43
C PHE A 337 -25.26 15.35 12.81
N VAL A 338 -26.52 14.95 12.67
CA VAL A 338 -26.93 13.54 12.86
C VAL A 338 -26.24 12.63 11.85
N PHE A 339 -26.16 13.07 10.58
CA PHE A 339 -25.40 12.37 9.55
C PHE A 339 -23.90 12.27 9.90
N SER A 340 -23.29 13.35 10.36
CA SER A 340 -21.87 13.40 10.73
C SER A 340 -21.56 12.48 11.91
N PHE A 341 -22.41 12.48 12.94
CA PHE A 341 -22.31 11.56 14.07
C PHE A 341 -22.40 10.10 13.60
N TYR A 342 -23.41 9.79 12.79
CA TYR A 342 -23.59 8.46 12.22
C TYR A 342 -22.37 8.03 11.40
N LEU A 343 -21.84 8.91 10.53
CA LEU A 343 -20.69 8.63 9.70
C LEU A 343 -19.43 8.35 10.54
N SER A 344 -19.16 9.17 11.56
CA SER A 344 -18.04 8.94 12.49
C SER A 344 -18.19 7.62 13.27
N PHE A 345 -19.42 7.24 13.64
CA PHE A 345 -19.69 5.96 14.27
C PHE A 345 -19.37 4.79 13.34
N VAL A 346 -19.85 4.85 12.10
CA VAL A 346 -19.58 3.82 11.08
C VAL A 346 -18.07 3.76 10.77
N GLN A 347 -17.39 4.89 10.62
CA GLN A 347 -15.93 4.94 10.44
C GLN A 347 -15.18 4.28 11.60
N GLY A 348 -15.63 4.46 12.85
CA GLY A 348 -15.09 3.75 14.02
C GLY A 348 -15.26 2.23 13.92
N LEU A 349 -16.46 1.76 13.54
CA LEU A 349 -16.72 0.33 13.30
C LEU A 349 -15.84 -0.22 12.17
N GLN A 350 -15.70 0.53 11.08
CA GLN A 350 -14.86 0.16 9.95
C GLN A 350 -13.41 0.00 10.38
N PHE A 351 -12.86 0.96 11.10
CA PHE A 351 -11.49 0.92 11.60
C PHE A 351 -11.24 -0.34 12.42
N TYR A 352 -12.09 -0.62 13.42
CA TYR A 352 -11.92 -1.79 14.28
C TYR A 352 -12.00 -3.11 13.50
N TYR A 353 -13.05 -3.25 12.67
CA TYR A 353 -13.31 -4.45 11.89
C TYR A 353 -12.22 -4.72 10.86
N GLN A 354 -11.83 -3.71 10.10
CA GLN A 354 -10.84 -3.83 9.03
C GLN A 354 -9.44 -4.05 9.58
N ARG A 355 -9.07 -3.41 10.70
CA ARG A 355 -7.78 -3.65 11.36
C ARG A 355 -7.63 -5.11 11.77
N GLY A 356 -8.68 -5.71 12.35
CA GLY A 356 -8.68 -7.13 12.71
C GLY A 356 -8.59 -8.06 11.50
N CYS A 357 -9.31 -7.75 10.41
CA CYS A 357 -9.23 -8.52 9.17
C CYS A 357 -7.84 -8.44 8.51
N LEU A 358 -7.27 -7.24 8.42
CA LEU A 358 -5.95 -7.02 7.85
C LEU A 358 -4.85 -7.67 8.70
N TYR A 359 -4.96 -7.64 10.03
CA TYR A 359 -4.04 -8.37 10.90
C TYR A 359 -4.03 -9.87 10.60
N ARG A 360 -5.22 -10.48 10.52
CA ARG A 360 -5.36 -11.91 10.17
C ARG A 360 -4.78 -12.22 8.80
N LEU A 361 -5.07 -11.40 7.78
CA LEU A 361 -4.58 -11.63 6.42
C LEU A 361 -3.05 -11.48 6.32
N ARG A 362 -2.45 -10.55 7.08
CA ARG A 362 -0.99 -10.41 7.18
C ARG A 362 -0.35 -11.60 7.87
N ALA A 363 -0.94 -12.09 8.98
CA ALA A 363 -0.47 -13.29 9.65
C ALA A 363 -0.52 -14.54 8.74
N LEU A 364 -1.45 -14.57 7.79
CA LEU A 364 -1.58 -15.61 6.76
C LEU A 364 -0.68 -15.39 5.53
N GLY A 365 0.01 -14.24 5.43
CA GLY A 365 0.81 -13.86 4.26
C GLY A 365 0.01 -13.60 2.99
N GLU A 366 -1.31 -13.35 3.09
CA GLU A 366 -2.22 -13.20 1.95
C GLU A 366 -2.40 -11.74 1.46
N THR A 367 -2.02 -10.74 2.26
CA THR A 367 -2.16 -9.31 1.93
C THR A 367 -0.82 -8.58 1.93
N HIS A 368 -0.75 -7.49 1.17
CA HIS A 368 0.46 -6.67 1.11
C HIS A 368 0.63 -5.89 2.43
N ASP A 369 1.88 -5.75 2.89
CA ASP A 369 2.20 -5.09 4.16
C ASP A 369 1.69 -3.63 4.21
N MET A 370 1.49 -2.99 3.05
CA MET A 370 1.02 -1.60 2.91
C MET A 370 -0.50 -1.42 2.78
N ASP A 371 -1.30 -2.49 2.86
CA ASP A 371 -2.78 -2.38 2.77
C ASP A 371 -3.36 -1.71 4.03
N ILE A 372 -4.12 -0.64 3.84
CA ILE A 372 -4.74 0.19 4.90
C ILE A 372 -6.23 -0.07 5.05
N THR A 373 -6.79 0.36 6.19
CA THR A 373 -8.24 0.53 6.38
C THR A 373 -8.81 1.56 5.39
N ILE A 374 -10.01 1.31 4.86
CA ILE A 374 -10.69 2.08 3.80
C ILE A 374 -12.08 2.52 4.30
N GLU A 375 -12.57 3.70 3.92
CA GLU A 375 -13.91 4.21 4.31
C GLU A 375 -15.10 3.49 3.66
N GLY A 376 -14.90 2.39 2.94
CA GLY A 376 -16.01 1.53 2.52
C GLY A 376 -15.68 0.06 2.54
N PHE A 377 -16.18 -0.65 1.54
CA PHE A 377 -16.16 -2.10 1.51
C PHE A 377 -15.20 -2.63 0.43
N HIS A 378 -14.44 -3.68 0.78
CA HIS A 378 -13.41 -4.28 -0.08
C HIS A 378 -13.55 -5.81 -0.12
N GLN A 379 -13.07 -6.46 -1.19
CA GLN A 379 -13.30 -7.89 -1.44
C GLN A 379 -12.77 -8.82 -0.33
N TRP A 380 -11.64 -8.47 0.29
CA TRP A 380 -11.05 -9.26 1.38
C TRP A 380 -11.88 -9.22 2.68
N MET A 381 -12.79 -8.24 2.82
CA MET A 381 -13.68 -8.10 3.96
C MET A 381 -14.79 -9.16 4.01
N PHE A 382 -14.94 -10.00 2.98
CA PHE A 382 -15.90 -11.12 3.00
C PHE A 382 -15.41 -12.37 3.76
N ARG A 383 -14.12 -12.46 4.10
CA ARG A 383 -13.54 -13.63 4.80
C ARG A 383 -13.75 -13.58 6.32
N GLY A 384 -14.11 -12.43 6.87
CA GLY A 384 -14.74 -12.28 8.18
C GLY A 384 -16.17 -11.80 7.96
N LEU A 385 -17.08 -12.04 8.89
CA LEU A 385 -18.51 -11.76 8.79
C LEU A 385 -18.85 -10.43 8.06
N SER A 386 -19.77 -10.46 7.09
CA SER A 386 -20.28 -9.32 6.28
C SER A 386 -21.01 -8.23 7.11
N PHE A 387 -20.80 -8.22 8.43
CA PHE A 387 -21.46 -7.41 9.43
C PHE A 387 -21.44 -5.91 9.12
N LEU A 388 -20.39 -5.42 8.45
CA LEU A 388 -20.22 -4.00 8.16
C LEU A 388 -21.10 -3.49 7.00
N VAL A 389 -21.48 -4.37 6.07
CA VAL A 389 -22.25 -4.01 4.87
C VAL A 389 -23.59 -3.33 5.19
N PRO A 390 -24.44 -3.81 6.14
CA PRO A 390 -25.69 -3.13 6.46
C PRO A 390 -25.47 -1.71 7.00
N PHE A 391 -24.46 -1.49 7.85
CA PHE A 391 -24.14 -0.13 8.33
C PHE A 391 -23.69 0.79 7.19
N LEU A 392 -22.87 0.27 6.26
CA LEU A 392 -22.48 1.05 5.10
C LEU A 392 -23.66 1.40 4.21
N LEU A 393 -24.55 0.45 3.96
CA LEU A 393 -25.74 0.67 3.14
C LEU A 393 -26.66 1.73 3.75
N VAL A 394 -26.88 1.68 5.07
CA VAL A 394 -27.65 2.72 5.77
C VAL A 394 -26.97 4.08 5.63
N GLY A 395 -25.64 4.16 5.76
CA GLY A 395 -24.90 5.39 5.50
C GLY A 395 -25.06 5.93 4.09
N TYR A 396 -25.04 5.07 3.08
CA TYR A 396 -25.27 5.47 1.69
C TYR A 396 -26.70 5.94 1.47
N LEU A 397 -27.69 5.26 2.04
CA LEU A 397 -29.08 5.72 2.00
C LEU A 397 -29.27 7.07 2.71
N PHE A 398 -28.53 7.32 3.79
CA PHE A 398 -28.52 8.63 4.45
C PHE A 398 -27.86 9.70 3.55
N GLN A 399 -26.79 9.37 2.81
CA GLN A 399 -26.24 10.29 1.79
C GLN A 399 -27.28 10.65 0.71
N LEU A 400 -28.05 9.68 0.23
CA LEU A 400 -29.16 9.92 -0.69
C LEU A 400 -30.25 10.79 -0.05
N PHE A 401 -30.59 10.53 1.20
CA PHE A 401 -31.55 11.34 1.95
C PHE A 401 -31.09 12.80 2.09
N ASN A 402 -29.79 13.03 2.36
CA ASN A 402 -29.22 14.38 2.35
C ASN A 402 -29.33 15.04 0.97
N ALA A 403 -28.99 14.32 -0.09
CA ALA A 403 -29.13 14.83 -1.45
C ALA A 403 -30.58 15.25 -1.77
N TYR A 404 -31.55 14.42 -1.38
CA TYR A 404 -32.96 14.67 -1.56
C TYR A 404 -33.47 15.85 -0.73
N SER A 405 -33.16 15.91 0.57
CA SER A 405 -33.55 17.04 1.43
C SER A 405 -33.02 18.36 0.90
N LEU A 406 -31.75 18.39 0.47
CA LEU A 406 -31.15 19.58 -0.13
C LEU A 406 -31.76 19.92 -1.49
N TRP A 407 -32.13 18.91 -2.29
CA TRP A 407 -32.81 19.14 -3.57
C TRP A 407 -34.17 19.80 -3.36
N GLN A 408 -34.95 19.32 -2.39
CA GLN A 408 -36.23 19.93 -2.02
C GLN A 408 -36.04 21.37 -1.53
N LEU A 409 -35.08 21.58 -0.63
CA LEU A 409 -34.78 22.89 -0.07
C LEU A 409 -34.30 23.90 -1.13
N ALA A 410 -33.57 23.43 -2.14
CA ALA A 410 -33.13 24.25 -3.26
C ALA A 410 -34.27 24.70 -4.20
N HIS A 411 -35.43 24.03 -4.16
CA HIS A 411 -36.62 24.40 -4.95
C HIS A 411 -37.63 25.24 -4.15
N GLU A 412 -37.35 25.53 -2.89
CA GLU A 412 -38.17 26.41 -2.09
C GLU A 412 -37.93 27.88 -2.51
N SER A 413 -39.02 28.64 -2.69
CA SER A 413 -38.96 30.02 -3.19
C SER A 413 -38.17 31.01 -2.30
N SER A 414 -37.90 30.63 -1.05
CA SER A 414 -37.11 31.40 -0.09
C SER A 414 -35.59 31.19 -0.24
N THR A 415 -35.16 30.11 -0.89
CA THR A 415 -33.75 29.72 -1.00
C THR A 415 -33.09 30.35 -2.23
N HIS A 416 -32.15 31.26 -2.00
CA HIS A 416 -31.38 31.93 -3.07
C HIS A 416 -29.92 31.48 -3.13
N GLU A 417 -29.54 30.55 -2.26
CA GLU A 417 -28.17 30.14 -2.01
C GLU A 417 -27.76 29.01 -2.95
N TRP A 418 -26.71 29.24 -3.73
CA TRP A 418 -26.20 28.24 -4.67
C TRP A 418 -25.62 27.01 -3.96
N GLN A 419 -25.15 27.17 -2.72
CA GLN A 419 -24.56 26.11 -1.91
C GLN A 419 -25.51 24.92 -1.76
N VAL A 420 -26.81 25.17 -1.57
CA VAL A 420 -27.83 24.13 -1.33
C VAL A 420 -27.95 23.22 -2.55
N TYR A 421 -28.07 23.82 -3.74
CA TYR A 421 -28.19 23.10 -5.00
C TYR A 421 -26.93 22.27 -5.31
N VAL A 422 -25.75 22.88 -5.15
CA VAL A 422 -24.48 22.19 -5.41
C VAL A 422 -24.25 21.05 -4.41
N LEU A 423 -24.54 21.25 -3.13
CA LEU A 423 -24.42 20.20 -2.11
C LEU A 423 -25.35 19.02 -2.39
N SER A 424 -26.57 19.27 -2.88
CA SER A 424 -27.48 18.21 -3.30
C SER A 424 -26.84 17.30 -4.36
N ILE A 425 -26.26 17.90 -5.42
CA ILE A 425 -25.56 17.17 -6.48
C ILE A 425 -24.36 16.41 -5.92
N VAL A 426 -23.56 17.05 -5.07
CA VAL A 426 -22.35 16.44 -4.50
C VAL A 426 -22.69 15.23 -3.62
N PHE A 427 -23.68 15.33 -2.74
CA PHE A 427 -24.16 14.20 -1.94
C PHE A 427 -24.70 13.06 -2.81
N PHE A 428 -25.38 13.38 -3.92
CA PHE A 428 -25.86 12.38 -4.86
C PHE A 428 -24.72 11.64 -5.59
N ILE A 429 -23.67 12.36 -6.00
CA ILE A 429 -22.47 11.76 -6.61
C ILE A 429 -21.76 10.84 -5.61
N LEU A 430 -21.61 11.28 -4.35
CA LEU A 430 -21.01 10.46 -3.28
C LEU A 430 -21.82 9.18 -3.05
N PHE A 431 -23.15 9.29 -2.98
CA PHE A 431 -24.04 8.14 -2.87
C PHE A 431 -23.85 7.15 -4.03
N LEU A 432 -23.92 7.63 -5.27
CA LEU A 432 -23.81 6.78 -6.46
C LEU A 432 -22.47 6.06 -6.50
N GLY A 433 -21.35 6.76 -6.29
CA GLY A 433 -20.05 6.12 -6.36
C GLY A 433 -19.80 5.13 -5.21
N ASN A 434 -20.32 5.41 -4.01
CA ASN A 434 -20.24 4.49 -2.87
C ASN A 434 -21.02 3.19 -3.13
N ILE A 435 -22.23 3.31 -3.68
CA ILE A 435 -23.06 2.16 -4.08
C ILE A 435 -22.39 1.37 -5.22
N LEU A 436 -21.98 2.03 -6.29
CA LEU A 436 -21.37 1.38 -7.46
C LEU A 436 -20.08 0.63 -7.08
N THR A 437 -19.26 1.20 -6.20
CA THR A 437 -18.03 0.56 -5.72
C THR A 437 -18.36 -0.67 -4.87
N THR A 438 -19.33 -0.56 -3.96
CA THR A 438 -19.77 -1.69 -3.12
C THR A 438 -20.39 -2.81 -3.94
N LEU A 439 -21.22 -2.47 -4.94
CA LEU A 439 -21.82 -3.43 -5.88
C LEU A 439 -20.76 -4.12 -6.75
N SER A 440 -19.74 -3.38 -7.19
CA SER A 440 -18.63 -3.96 -7.97
C SER A 440 -17.88 -5.01 -7.15
N VAL A 441 -17.59 -4.70 -5.88
CA VAL A 441 -16.96 -5.62 -4.93
C VAL A 441 -17.84 -6.86 -4.67
N LEU A 442 -19.16 -6.66 -4.51
CA LEU A 442 -20.11 -7.76 -4.33
C LEU A 442 -20.18 -8.65 -5.57
N ARG A 443 -20.25 -8.06 -6.77
CA ARG A 443 -20.28 -8.78 -8.05
C ARG A 443 -19.03 -9.63 -8.24
N ASP A 444 -17.87 -9.08 -7.94
CA ASP A 444 -16.61 -9.80 -8.07
C ASP A 444 -16.55 -10.98 -7.10
N LYS A 445 -17.12 -10.82 -5.89
CA LYS A 445 -17.22 -11.94 -4.93
C LYS A 445 -18.13 -13.07 -5.41
N VAL A 446 -19.30 -12.73 -5.97
CA VAL A 446 -20.21 -13.71 -6.55
C VAL A 446 -19.48 -14.48 -7.66
N ARG A 447 -18.78 -13.77 -8.54
CA ARG A 447 -18.03 -14.36 -9.66
C ARG A 447 -16.86 -15.23 -9.20
N GLU A 448 -16.19 -14.85 -8.10
CA GLU A 448 -15.12 -15.62 -7.47
C GLU A 448 -15.63 -16.95 -6.92
N LYS A 449 -16.84 -17.01 -6.34
CA LYS A 449 -17.46 -18.27 -5.91
C LYS A 449 -17.87 -19.17 -7.09
N THR A 450 -18.30 -18.59 -8.21
CA THR A 450 -18.76 -19.36 -9.39
C THR A 450 -17.60 -19.98 -10.19
N ARG A 451 -16.44 -19.31 -10.28
CA ARG A 451 -15.26 -19.79 -11.03
C ARG A 451 -14.72 -21.17 -10.59
N PRO A 452 -14.45 -21.45 -9.30
CA PRO A 452 -13.94 -22.74 -8.86
C PRO A 452 -14.99 -23.85 -9.03
N ALA A 453 -16.29 -23.55 -8.91
CA ALA A 453 -17.35 -24.51 -9.20
C ALA A 453 -17.37 -24.91 -10.69
N LEU A 454 -17.30 -23.93 -11.59
CA LEU A 454 -17.22 -24.16 -13.03
C LEU A 454 -15.92 -24.88 -13.45
N LEU A 455 -14.78 -24.54 -12.85
CA LEU A 455 -13.51 -25.21 -13.12
C LEU A 455 -13.50 -26.66 -12.60
N LYS A 456 -14.06 -26.91 -11.41
CA LYS A 456 -14.22 -28.27 -10.85
C LYS A 456 -15.15 -29.12 -11.71
N GLN A 457 -16.25 -28.54 -12.20
CA GLN A 457 -17.17 -29.19 -13.13
C GLN A 457 -16.49 -29.51 -14.47
N LYS A 458 -15.73 -28.57 -15.05
CA LYS A 458 -14.96 -28.80 -16.28
C LYS A 458 -13.89 -29.88 -16.10
N TYR A 459 -13.18 -29.88 -14.97
CA TYR A 459 -12.19 -30.90 -14.64
C TYR A 459 -12.82 -32.29 -14.50
N GLN A 460 -13.95 -32.41 -13.79
CA GLN A 460 -14.67 -33.67 -13.66
C GLN A 460 -15.20 -34.18 -15.00
N SER A 461 -15.78 -33.30 -15.83
CA SER A 461 -16.24 -33.65 -17.18
C SER A 461 -15.09 -34.13 -18.07
N PHE A 462 -13.93 -33.47 -18.00
CA PHE A 462 -12.72 -33.87 -18.72
C PHE A 462 -12.17 -35.22 -18.23
N LYS A 463 -12.16 -35.46 -16.91
CA LYS A 463 -11.76 -36.75 -16.32
C LYS A 463 -12.65 -37.90 -16.79
N THR A 464 -13.97 -37.69 -16.82
CA THR A 464 -14.93 -38.68 -17.34
C THR A 464 -14.68 -38.95 -18.82
N PHE A 465 -14.50 -37.90 -19.64
CA PHE A 465 -14.19 -38.04 -21.06
C PHE A 465 -12.90 -38.85 -21.32
N LEU A 466 -11.83 -38.59 -20.56
CA LEU A 466 -10.59 -39.36 -20.67
C LEU A 466 -10.77 -40.84 -20.28
N SER A 467 -11.48 -41.10 -19.18
CA SER A 467 -11.78 -42.47 -18.73
C SER A 467 -12.57 -43.26 -19.78
N THR A 468 -13.60 -42.65 -20.37
CA THR A 468 -14.43 -43.27 -21.42
C THR A 468 -13.62 -43.57 -22.68
N ASN A 469 -12.73 -42.67 -23.10
CA ASN A 469 -11.88 -42.88 -24.27
C ASN A 469 -10.81 -43.95 -24.01
N TYR A 470 -10.24 -44.01 -22.80
CA TYR A 470 -9.32 -45.07 -22.41
C TYR A 470 -10.01 -46.44 -22.45
N HIS A 471 -11.22 -46.56 -21.88
CA HIS A 471 -11.99 -47.80 -21.92
C HIS A 471 -12.38 -48.22 -23.34
N ARG A 472 -12.79 -47.27 -24.19
CA ARG A 472 -13.04 -47.56 -25.61
C ARG A 472 -11.80 -48.07 -26.32
N ARG A 473 -10.64 -47.45 -26.06
CA ARG A 473 -9.37 -47.83 -26.70
C ARG A 473 -8.89 -49.21 -26.22
N SER A 474 -8.96 -49.50 -24.92
CA SER A 474 -8.64 -50.83 -24.37
C SER A 474 -9.60 -51.90 -24.87
N ARG A 475 -10.89 -51.58 -25.04
CA ARG A 475 -11.87 -52.52 -25.60
C ARG A 475 -11.61 -52.78 -27.09
N SER A 476 -11.20 -51.77 -27.85
CA SER A 476 -10.73 -51.93 -29.24
C SER A 476 -9.47 -52.79 -29.33
N TYR A 477 -8.48 -52.58 -28.45
CA TYR A 477 -7.28 -53.43 -28.39
C TYR A 477 -7.63 -54.88 -28.02
N ASN A 478 -8.50 -55.11 -27.04
CA ASN A 478 -8.92 -56.46 -26.66
C ASN A 478 -9.76 -57.16 -27.74
N LEU A 479 -10.61 -56.42 -28.46
CA LEU A 479 -11.36 -56.94 -29.62
C LEU A 479 -10.43 -57.31 -30.78
N GLN A 480 -9.36 -56.53 -30.99
CA GLN A 480 -8.36 -56.80 -32.02
C GLN A 480 -7.49 -58.00 -31.63
N ARG A 481 -7.07 -58.09 -30.37
CA ARG A 481 -6.36 -59.26 -29.80
C ARG A 481 -7.19 -60.54 -29.87
N ASN A 482 -8.49 -60.49 -29.57
CA ASN A 482 -9.38 -61.64 -29.69
C ASN A 482 -9.69 -62.03 -31.14
N ARG A 483 -9.48 -61.14 -32.12
CA ARG A 483 -9.55 -61.48 -33.55
C ARG A 483 -8.26 -62.14 -34.04
N GLU A 484 -7.10 -61.75 -33.50
CA GLU A 484 -5.79 -62.26 -33.91
C GLU A 484 -5.42 -63.59 -33.22
N HIS A 485 -5.94 -63.89 -32.04
CA HIS A 485 -5.73 -65.17 -31.34
C HIS A 485 -7.04 -65.72 -30.72
N PRO A 486 -7.83 -66.48 -31.47
CA PRO A 486 -8.98 -67.19 -30.91
C PRO A 486 -8.49 -68.45 -30.17
N LEU A 487 -8.61 -68.46 -28.84
CA LEU A 487 -8.55 -69.64 -27.96
C LEU A 487 -7.23 -70.42 -27.90
N THR A 488 -6.36 -70.09 -26.94
CA THR A 488 -5.36 -71.02 -26.37
C THR A 488 -5.62 -71.30 -24.88
N ARG A 489 -6.86 -71.12 -24.41
CA ARG A 489 -7.21 -71.39 -22.99
C ARG A 489 -7.17 -72.88 -22.63
N ASN A 490 -7.25 -73.77 -23.62
CA ASN A 490 -7.19 -75.22 -23.39
C ASN A 490 -5.74 -75.78 -23.38
N GLU A 491 -4.75 -75.01 -23.86
CA GLU A 491 -3.35 -75.47 -23.89
C GLU A 491 -2.58 -75.13 -22.59
N GLU A 492 -3.00 -74.09 -21.86
CA GLU A 492 -2.40 -73.75 -20.55
C GLU A 492 -2.83 -74.71 -19.43
N ILE A 493 -4.03 -75.30 -19.51
CA ILE A 493 -4.50 -76.26 -18.50
C ILE A 493 -3.81 -77.63 -18.65
N GLN A 494 -3.40 -78.03 -19.86
CA GLN A 494 -2.64 -79.28 -20.06
C GLN A 494 -1.15 -79.18 -19.68
N LYS A 495 -0.58 -77.98 -19.63
CA LYS A 495 0.82 -77.79 -19.18
C LYS A 495 1.01 -77.82 -17.67
N ILE A 496 -0.04 -77.55 -16.88
CA ILE A 496 0.03 -77.54 -15.41
C ILE A 496 -0.14 -78.97 -14.82
N SER A 497 -0.60 -79.95 -15.61
CA SER A 497 -0.84 -81.33 -15.15
C SER A 497 0.30 -82.33 -15.44
N LYS A 498 1.47 -81.88 -15.91
CA LYS A 498 2.61 -82.76 -16.26
C LYS A 498 3.91 -82.46 -15.51
N GLU A 499 3.84 -81.68 -14.43
CA GLU A 499 4.96 -81.47 -13.49
C GLU A 499 4.64 -82.00 -12.08
N ASP A 500 3.95 -83.14 -12.00
CA ASP A 500 3.97 -84.05 -10.83
C ASP A 500 4.03 -85.51 -11.30
#